data_AF-A0A2M9L4D9-F1
#
_entry.id   AF-A0A2M9L4D9-F1
#
_cell.length_a   1.000
_cell.length_b   1.000
_cell.length_c   1.000
_cell.angle_alpha   90.00
_cell.angle_beta   90.00
_cell.angle_gamma   90.00
#
_symmetry.space_group_name_H-M   'P 1'
#
loop_
_entity.id
_entity.type
_entity.pdbx_description
1 polymer ?
#
loop_
_entity_poly.entity_id
_entity_poly.type
_entity_poly.pdbx_seq_one_letter_code
_entity_poly.pdbx_strand_id
1 'polypeptide(L)'
;MTNSIVKALEHGAEKLGKVLGKEAGKAVKDFYHSAGNGLEKVAKNTVEADAKHAAELYRIHRRQPGRDELRAGLGEKPVYLLGDRGKIQRLTKNGPADITDADRDLLGVPLKLTGAKKDTVPRRPKNPDNPYSWGPSTPEERAARPRKPSSEVPFDEDELSRATALARHEQGSYGNYTPDKETGVPTFSSNNYAAMRVEYEHGDGNKREFILVGRSNNPVHSEKVLGIPFLENGGGRHVKDLYTERAPCSENSDCAAWVEKWLPHVNVTHSVEYGPDPASVARGNREMEDRLNRMYPGVRPESRSPWKNFKGLK
;
A
#
# COMPACT_ATOMS: atom_id res chain seq x y z
N MET A 1 -29.34 -12.35 22.93
CA MET A 1 -30.14 -13.00 24.00
C MET A 1 -30.67 -11.94 24.98
N THR A 2 -31.53 -11.01 24.55
CA THR A 2 -31.99 -9.87 25.37
C THR A 2 -33.52 -9.84 25.60
N ASN A 3 -34.23 -10.92 25.26
CA ASN A 3 -35.70 -10.91 25.15
C ASN A 3 -36.43 -11.65 26.30
N SER A 4 -35.70 -12.26 27.25
CA SER A 4 -36.31 -13.02 28.35
C SER A 4 -36.73 -12.14 29.54
N ILE A 5 -35.91 -11.13 29.87
CA ILE A 5 -36.17 -10.22 31.00
C ILE A 5 -37.33 -9.26 30.69
N VAL A 6 -37.38 -8.72 29.47
CA VAL A 6 -38.47 -7.84 29.01
C VAL A 6 -39.80 -8.59 29.01
N LYS A 7 -39.85 -9.82 28.48
CA LYS A 7 -41.06 -10.65 28.49
C LYS A 7 -41.52 -11.01 29.90
N ALA A 8 -40.60 -11.28 30.83
CA ALA A 8 -40.93 -11.57 32.22
C ALA A 8 -41.55 -10.36 32.93
N LEU A 9 -41.04 -9.16 32.65
CA LEU A 9 -41.55 -7.90 33.18
C LEU A 9 -42.93 -7.53 32.60
N GLU A 10 -43.13 -7.71 31.29
CA GLU A 10 -44.43 -7.49 30.63
C GLU A 10 -45.51 -8.42 31.19
N HIS A 11 -45.21 -9.71 31.37
CA HIS A 11 -46.14 -10.67 31.98
C HIS A 11 -46.45 -10.35 33.46
N GLY A 12 -45.46 -9.83 34.21
CA GLY A 12 -45.65 -9.37 35.59
C GLY A 12 -46.59 -8.16 35.67
N ALA A 13 -46.40 -7.18 34.78
CA ALA A 13 -47.24 -5.98 34.70
C ALA A 13 -48.68 -6.30 34.27
N GLU A 14 -48.88 -7.26 33.36
CA GLU A 14 -50.20 -7.66 32.86
C GLU A 14 -51.04 -8.36 33.96
N LYS A 15 -50.39 -9.11 34.86
CA LYS A 15 -51.04 -9.71 36.03
C LYS A 15 -51.36 -8.68 37.11
N LEU A 16 -50.47 -7.73 37.38
CA LEU A 16 -50.70 -6.68 38.38
C LEU A 16 -51.77 -5.66 37.95
N GLY A 17 -51.85 -5.33 36.66
CA GLY A 17 -52.85 -4.41 36.11
C GLY A 17 -54.30 -4.94 36.11
N LYS A 18 -54.50 -6.26 36.25
CA LYS A 18 -55.83 -6.86 36.41
C LYS A 18 -56.36 -6.79 37.86
N VAL A 19 -55.47 -6.60 38.84
CA VAL A 19 -55.80 -6.64 40.28
C VAL A 19 -56.00 -5.24 40.87
N LEU A 20 -55.38 -4.22 40.28
CA LEU A 20 -55.50 -2.82 40.70
C LEU A 20 -56.33 -2.04 39.68
N GLY A 21 -57.22 -1.15 40.14
CA GLY A 21 -58.18 -0.41 39.29
C GLY A 21 -57.55 0.23 38.04
N LYS A 22 -58.36 0.40 36.99
CA LYS A 22 -57.93 0.77 35.61
C LYS A 22 -56.86 1.86 35.52
N GLU A 23 -56.90 2.87 36.39
CA GLU A 23 -55.94 3.98 36.38
C GLU A 23 -54.59 3.62 37.03
N ALA A 24 -54.60 2.88 38.14
CA ALA A 24 -53.37 2.39 38.78
C ALA A 24 -52.68 1.32 37.92
N GLY A 25 -53.45 0.43 37.28
CA GLY A 25 -52.94 -0.56 36.34
C GLY A 25 -52.29 0.08 35.10
N LYS A 26 -52.85 1.19 34.61
CA LYS A 26 -52.28 1.96 33.49
C LYS A 26 -50.95 2.61 33.88
N ALA A 27 -50.87 3.27 35.04
CA ALA A 27 -49.63 3.90 35.51
C ALA A 27 -48.49 2.89 35.72
N VAL A 28 -48.78 1.71 36.29
CA VAL A 28 -47.79 0.64 36.47
C VAL A 28 -47.33 0.08 35.12
N LYS A 29 -48.25 -0.16 34.19
CA LYS A 29 -47.92 -0.63 32.84
C LYS A 29 -47.07 0.38 32.07
N ASP A 30 -47.41 1.66 32.14
CA ASP A 30 -46.65 2.74 31.50
C ASP A 30 -45.26 2.88 32.11
N PHE A 31 -45.12 2.70 33.43
CA PHE A 31 -43.83 2.66 34.12
C PHE A 31 -42.96 1.47 33.65
N TYR A 32 -43.51 0.26 33.58
CA TYR A 32 -42.76 -0.91 33.11
C TYR A 32 -42.37 -0.81 31.63
N HIS A 33 -43.24 -0.28 30.77
CA HIS A 33 -42.88 -0.01 29.37
C HIS A 33 -41.78 1.05 29.26
N SER A 34 -41.84 2.12 30.05
CA SER A 34 -40.81 3.16 30.06
C SER A 34 -39.47 2.63 30.57
N ALA A 35 -39.49 1.82 31.64
CA ALA A 35 -38.30 1.13 32.15
C ALA A 35 -37.74 0.11 31.14
N GLY A 36 -38.60 -0.65 30.47
CA GLY A 36 -38.21 -1.59 29.40
C GLY A 36 -37.56 -0.89 28.20
N ASN A 37 -38.16 0.21 27.73
CA ASN A 37 -37.60 1.05 26.67
C ASN A 37 -36.25 1.68 27.08
N GLY A 38 -36.13 2.09 28.35
CA GLY A 38 -34.88 2.59 28.91
C GLY A 38 -33.77 1.54 28.92
N LEU A 39 -34.09 0.30 29.35
CA LEU A 39 -33.16 -0.82 29.34
C LEU A 39 -32.76 -1.25 27.92
N GLU A 40 -33.70 -1.28 26.98
CA GLU A 40 -33.40 -1.57 25.56
C GLU A 40 -32.49 -0.51 24.95
N LYS A 41 -32.74 0.77 25.25
CA LYS A 41 -31.90 1.88 24.79
C LYS A 41 -30.49 1.81 25.38
N VAL A 42 -30.36 1.51 26.67
CA VAL A 42 -29.04 1.30 27.29
C VAL A 42 -28.33 0.13 26.64
N ALA A 43 -29.00 -1.02 26.45
CA ALA A 43 -28.39 -2.18 25.79
C ALA A 43 -27.90 -1.88 24.36
N LYS A 44 -28.71 -1.16 23.57
CA LYS A 44 -28.30 -0.69 22.22
C LYS A 44 -27.10 0.24 22.29
N ASN A 45 -27.14 1.24 23.17
CA ASN A 45 -26.05 2.19 23.36
C ASN A 45 -24.75 1.48 23.79
N THR A 46 -24.83 0.47 24.66
CA THR A 46 -23.67 -0.31 25.10
C THR A 46 -23.10 -1.14 23.95
N VAL A 47 -23.94 -1.83 23.19
CA VAL A 47 -23.48 -2.59 22.01
C VAL A 47 -22.82 -1.68 20.97
N GLU A 48 -23.40 -0.51 20.71
CA GLU A 48 -22.82 0.49 19.81
C GLU A 48 -21.50 1.07 20.35
N ALA A 49 -21.42 1.35 21.65
CA ALA A 49 -20.21 1.86 22.30
C ALA A 49 -19.10 0.81 22.29
N ASP A 50 -19.41 -0.45 22.59
CA ASP A 50 -18.45 -1.55 22.55
C ASP A 50 -17.96 -1.83 21.13
N ALA A 51 -18.84 -1.76 20.13
CA ALA A 51 -18.44 -1.85 18.72
C ALA A 51 -17.50 -0.69 18.32
N LYS A 52 -17.78 0.53 18.78
CA LYS A 52 -16.91 1.70 18.55
C LYS A 52 -15.56 1.54 19.25
N HIS A 53 -15.55 1.12 20.52
CA HIS A 53 -14.32 0.90 21.28
C HIS A 53 -13.49 -0.26 20.70
N ALA A 54 -14.12 -1.36 20.28
CA ALA A 54 -13.44 -2.44 19.59
C ALA A 54 -12.79 -1.95 18.29
N ALA A 55 -13.53 -1.22 17.45
CA ALA A 55 -12.99 -0.62 16.23
C ALA A 55 -11.83 0.35 16.52
N GLU A 56 -11.92 1.13 17.60
CA GLU A 56 -10.86 2.04 18.01
C GLU A 56 -9.62 1.32 18.55
N LEU A 57 -9.79 0.27 19.35
CA LEU A 57 -8.69 -0.60 19.79
C LEU A 57 -8.03 -1.31 18.60
N TYR A 58 -8.80 -1.81 17.64
CA TYR A 58 -8.27 -2.35 16.38
C TYR A 58 -7.47 -1.31 15.59
N ARG A 59 -7.94 -0.06 15.57
CA ARG A 59 -7.25 1.07 14.92
C ARG A 59 -5.94 1.43 15.62
N ILE A 60 -5.92 1.46 16.95
CA ILE A 60 -4.74 1.78 17.77
C ILE A 60 -3.70 0.65 17.66
N HIS A 61 -4.13 -0.61 17.80
CA HIS A 61 -3.25 -1.77 17.76
C HIS A 61 -2.60 -2.00 16.37
N ARG A 62 -3.21 -1.48 15.29
CA ARG A 62 -2.71 -1.60 13.92
C ARG A 62 -2.44 -0.26 13.24
N ARG A 63 -2.18 0.80 14.02
CA ARG A 63 -1.93 2.14 13.48
C ARG A 63 -0.78 2.09 12.49
N GLN A 64 -1.05 2.46 11.24
CA GLN A 64 0.00 2.64 10.24
C GLN A 64 0.75 3.95 10.54
N PRO A 65 2.08 3.97 10.39
CA PRO A 65 2.85 5.19 10.62
C PRO A 65 2.41 6.29 9.64
N GLY A 66 2.31 7.51 10.17
CA GLY A 66 2.00 8.69 9.39
C GLY A 66 3.17 9.10 8.49
N ARG A 67 2.89 9.95 7.51
CA ARG A 67 3.89 10.49 6.58
C ARG A 67 5.12 11.06 7.29
N ASP A 68 4.92 11.85 8.35
CA ASP A 68 6.03 12.50 9.06
C ASP A 68 6.86 11.52 9.89
N GLU A 69 6.22 10.50 10.48
CA GLU A 69 6.91 9.43 11.20
C GLU A 69 7.76 8.58 10.25
N LEU A 70 7.22 8.24 9.07
CA LEU A 70 7.97 7.53 8.04
C LEU A 70 9.18 8.34 7.57
N ARG A 71 9.01 9.64 7.34
CA ARG A 71 10.13 10.53 6.95
C ARG A 71 11.16 10.68 8.05
N ALA A 72 10.73 10.85 9.31
CA ALA A 72 11.63 10.94 10.46
C ALA A 72 12.42 9.64 10.65
N GLY A 73 11.76 8.48 10.49
CA GLY A 73 12.38 7.17 10.60
C GLY A 73 13.42 6.84 9.52
N LEU A 74 13.51 7.64 8.45
CA LEU A 74 14.55 7.50 7.42
C LEU A 74 15.75 8.44 7.67
N GLY A 75 15.70 9.26 8.72
CA GLY A 75 16.72 10.24 9.05
C GLY A 75 17.09 11.15 7.87
N GLU A 76 18.38 11.49 7.78
CA GLU A 76 18.96 12.32 6.72
C GLU A 76 19.16 11.57 5.38
N LYS A 77 18.82 10.28 5.31
CA LYS A 77 19.03 9.47 4.11
C LYS A 77 18.28 10.09 2.91
N PRO A 78 18.97 10.40 1.81
CA PRO A 78 18.31 10.89 0.60
C PRO A 78 17.37 9.84 0.03
N VAL A 79 16.10 10.22 -0.13
CA VAL A 79 15.07 9.38 -0.74
C VAL A 79 14.44 10.12 -1.90
N TYR A 80 14.37 9.44 -3.03
CA TYR A 80 13.86 9.99 -4.28
C TYR A 80 12.68 9.20 -4.79
N LEU A 81 11.73 9.89 -5.39
CA LEU A 81 10.58 9.31 -6.07
C LEU A 81 10.77 9.43 -7.58
N LEU A 82 10.73 8.30 -8.27
CA LEU A 82 10.61 8.20 -9.71
C LEU A 82 9.13 8.24 -10.12
N GLY A 83 8.71 9.36 -10.71
CA GLY A 83 7.36 9.50 -11.26
C GLY A 83 7.16 8.75 -12.57
N ASP A 84 5.89 8.52 -12.95
CA ASP A 84 5.51 7.72 -14.12
C ASP A 84 6.10 8.20 -15.47
N ARG A 85 6.42 9.49 -15.57
CA ARG A 85 7.03 10.12 -16.75
C ARG A 85 8.56 10.21 -16.67
N GLY A 86 9.16 9.55 -15.67
CA GLY A 86 10.60 9.53 -15.46
C GLY A 86 11.17 10.70 -14.65
N LYS A 87 10.35 11.70 -14.27
CA LYS A 87 10.79 12.81 -13.42
C LYS A 87 11.12 12.31 -12.01
N ILE A 88 12.25 12.75 -11.48
CA ILE A 88 12.70 12.46 -10.12
C ILE A 88 12.36 13.65 -9.21
N GLN A 89 11.85 13.36 -8.02
CA GLN A 89 11.66 14.33 -6.95
C GLN A 89 12.31 13.84 -5.66
N ARG A 90 12.82 14.74 -4.83
CA ARG A 90 13.33 14.41 -3.49
C ARG A 90 12.18 14.38 -2.49
N LEU A 91 12.08 13.32 -1.69
CA LEU A 91 11.10 13.22 -0.61
C LEU A 91 11.68 13.86 0.65
N THR A 92 11.32 15.12 0.89
CA THR A 92 11.87 15.93 2.00
C THR A 92 11.00 15.85 3.25
N LYS A 93 11.27 16.64 4.29
CA LYS A 93 10.34 16.82 5.44
C LYS A 93 9.08 17.62 5.10
N ASN A 94 9.08 18.38 4.02
CA ASN A 94 7.97 19.28 3.64
C ASN A 94 7.17 18.76 2.43
N GLY A 95 7.35 17.51 2.05
CA GLY A 95 6.78 16.91 0.83
C GLY A 95 7.81 16.69 -0.28
N PRO A 96 7.36 16.25 -1.48
CA PRO A 96 8.20 16.10 -2.64
C PRO A 96 8.68 17.47 -3.14
N ALA A 97 9.97 17.60 -3.39
CA ALA A 97 10.60 18.80 -3.95
C ALA A 97 11.34 18.47 -5.24
N ASP A 98 11.52 19.48 -6.10
CA ASP A 98 12.41 19.37 -7.24
C ASP A 98 13.85 19.11 -6.75
N ILE A 99 14.60 18.31 -7.52
CA ILE A 99 15.98 17.98 -7.18
C ILE A 99 16.93 19.19 -7.34
N THR A 100 17.87 19.31 -6.42
CA THR A 100 18.93 20.33 -6.39
C THR A 100 20.13 19.92 -7.24
N ASP A 101 21.13 20.80 -7.40
CA ASP A 101 22.37 20.45 -8.12
C ASP A 101 23.18 19.36 -7.41
N ALA A 102 23.18 19.36 -6.07
CA ALA A 102 23.80 18.29 -5.28
C ALA A 102 23.08 16.95 -5.49
N ASP A 103 21.76 16.96 -5.64
CA ASP A 103 21.00 15.75 -5.97
C ASP A 103 21.31 15.29 -7.41
N ARG A 104 21.48 16.21 -8.37
CA ARG A 104 21.87 15.87 -9.75
C ARG A 104 23.25 15.23 -9.82
N ASP A 105 24.20 15.71 -9.02
CA ASP A 105 25.53 15.11 -8.88
C ASP A 105 25.44 13.68 -8.32
N LEU A 106 24.69 13.52 -7.22
CA LEU A 106 24.44 12.22 -6.58
C LEU A 106 23.75 11.20 -7.50
N LEU A 107 22.75 11.63 -8.27
CA LEU A 107 21.95 10.73 -9.10
C LEU A 107 22.54 10.54 -10.51
N GLY A 108 23.34 11.50 -10.97
CA GLY A 108 23.86 11.56 -12.34
C GLY A 108 24.76 10.39 -12.70
N VAL A 109 25.60 9.95 -11.75
CA VAL A 109 26.50 8.81 -11.94
C VAL A 109 25.73 7.52 -12.23
N PRO A 110 24.76 7.08 -11.40
CA PRO A 110 24.06 5.82 -11.66
C PRO A 110 22.91 5.90 -12.67
N LEU A 111 22.23 7.05 -12.86
CA LEU A 111 20.94 7.11 -13.60
C LEU A 111 20.96 7.90 -14.92
N LYS A 112 22.07 8.57 -15.28
CA LYS A 112 22.21 9.45 -16.47
C LYS A 112 20.98 10.33 -16.69
N LEU A 113 20.84 11.34 -15.84
CA LEU A 113 19.71 12.26 -15.91
C LEU A 113 19.67 13.05 -17.23
N THR A 114 18.46 13.25 -17.73
CA THR A 114 18.11 13.85 -19.02
C THR A 114 17.08 14.97 -18.85
N GLY A 115 16.65 15.57 -19.95
CA GLY A 115 15.71 16.69 -19.94
C GLY A 115 16.41 18.04 -19.71
N ALA A 116 15.68 19.13 -19.94
CA ALA A 116 16.24 20.49 -19.85
C ALA A 116 16.78 20.83 -18.45
N LYS A 117 16.15 20.28 -17.40
CA LYS A 117 16.55 20.48 -16.00
C LYS A 117 17.38 19.32 -15.43
N LYS A 118 17.77 18.33 -16.25
CA LYS A 118 18.47 17.12 -15.81
C LYS A 118 17.79 16.45 -14.61
N ASP A 119 16.47 16.31 -14.67
CA ASP A 119 15.63 15.80 -13.59
C ASP A 119 14.77 14.59 -14.02
N THR A 120 14.99 14.07 -15.23
CA THR A 120 14.30 12.88 -15.74
C THR A 120 15.27 11.74 -16.04
N VAL A 121 14.91 10.49 -15.73
CA VAL A 121 15.63 9.34 -16.27
C VAL A 121 15.37 9.19 -17.78
N PRO A 122 16.27 8.56 -18.55
CA PRO A 122 16.03 8.25 -19.95
C PRO A 122 14.71 7.49 -20.14
N ARG A 123 14.09 7.69 -21.30
CA ARG A 123 12.87 6.96 -21.63
C ARG A 123 13.24 5.50 -21.84
N ARG A 124 12.66 4.62 -21.02
CA ARG A 124 12.79 3.17 -21.16
C ARG A 124 12.58 2.72 -22.62
N PRO A 125 13.45 1.83 -23.13
CA PRO A 125 13.30 1.26 -24.47
C PRO A 125 12.02 0.42 -24.56
N LYS A 126 11.42 0.38 -25.74
CA LYS A 126 10.22 -0.41 -26.03
C LYS A 126 10.59 -1.63 -26.85
N ASN A 127 9.80 -2.69 -26.75
CA ASN A 127 9.95 -3.82 -27.67
C ASN A 127 9.72 -3.36 -29.12
N PRO A 128 10.46 -3.91 -30.10
CA PRO A 128 11.43 -5.01 -29.96
C PRO A 128 12.82 -4.59 -29.45
N ASP A 129 13.12 -3.30 -29.38
CA ASP A 129 14.46 -2.75 -29.08
C ASP A 129 14.82 -2.72 -27.59
N ASN A 130 14.00 -3.32 -26.72
CA ASN A 130 14.26 -3.35 -25.28
C ASN A 130 15.18 -4.54 -24.94
N PRO A 131 16.49 -4.31 -24.67
CA PRO A 131 17.42 -5.39 -24.37
C PRO A 131 17.13 -6.08 -23.04
N TYR A 132 16.32 -5.45 -22.19
CA TYR A 132 15.89 -5.99 -20.90
C TYR A 132 14.51 -6.65 -20.96
N SER A 133 13.94 -6.83 -22.15
CA SER A 133 12.71 -7.61 -22.33
C SER A 133 12.99 -9.10 -22.44
N TRP A 134 11.98 -9.91 -22.12
CA TRP A 134 11.99 -11.32 -22.51
C TRP A 134 11.62 -11.40 -23.99
N GLY A 135 12.42 -12.13 -24.77
CA GLY A 135 12.03 -12.54 -26.12
C GLY A 135 10.89 -13.56 -26.09
N PRO A 136 10.40 -13.98 -27.27
CA PRO A 136 9.49 -15.13 -27.37
C PRO A 136 10.05 -16.33 -26.62
N SER A 137 9.22 -17.00 -25.83
CA SER A 137 9.60 -18.20 -25.08
C SER A 137 8.41 -19.12 -24.85
N THR A 138 8.62 -20.43 -24.85
CA THR A 138 7.60 -21.42 -24.52
C THR A 138 7.25 -21.40 -23.01
N PRO A 139 6.12 -21.99 -22.59
CA PRO A 139 5.81 -22.17 -21.18
C PRO A 139 6.89 -22.94 -20.42
N GLU A 140 7.49 -23.97 -21.02
CA GLU A 140 8.54 -24.80 -20.42
C GLU A 140 9.82 -23.99 -20.20
N GLU A 141 10.24 -23.20 -21.20
CA GLU A 141 11.39 -22.31 -21.08
C GLU A 141 11.18 -21.26 -19.99
N ARG A 142 9.95 -20.73 -19.86
CA ARG A 142 9.60 -19.78 -18.80
C ARG A 142 9.61 -20.43 -17.43
N ALA A 143 9.08 -21.65 -17.31
CA ALA A 143 9.07 -22.40 -16.06
C ALA A 143 10.49 -22.69 -15.57
N ALA A 144 11.41 -22.98 -16.49
CA ALA A 144 12.81 -23.34 -16.23
C ALA A 144 13.74 -22.17 -15.88
N ARG A 145 13.29 -20.91 -15.97
CA ARG A 145 14.14 -19.75 -15.66
C ARG A 145 14.56 -19.76 -14.19
N PRO A 146 15.85 -19.53 -13.88
CA PRO A 146 16.30 -19.22 -12.54
C PRO A 146 15.53 -18.00 -12.00
N ARG A 147 15.06 -18.08 -10.76
CA ARG A 147 14.28 -17.01 -10.11
C ARG A 147 15.05 -16.52 -8.90
N LYS A 148 15.10 -15.20 -8.77
CA LYS A 148 15.73 -14.55 -7.64
C LYS A 148 14.91 -14.84 -6.37
N PRO A 149 15.48 -15.46 -5.33
CA PRO A 149 14.78 -15.61 -4.06
C PRO A 149 14.61 -14.23 -3.41
N SER A 150 13.49 -14.04 -2.72
CA SER A 150 13.22 -12.88 -1.89
C SER A 150 12.85 -13.30 -0.48
N SER A 151 13.16 -12.45 0.50
CA SER A 151 12.84 -12.68 1.91
C SER A 151 11.70 -11.76 2.36
N GLU A 152 10.72 -12.32 3.07
CA GLU A 152 9.62 -11.54 3.62
C GLU A 152 10.10 -10.67 4.78
N VAL A 153 9.71 -9.39 4.78
CA VAL A 153 9.96 -8.39 5.82
C VAL A 153 8.66 -7.65 6.14
N PRO A 154 8.40 -7.30 7.41
CA PRO A 154 7.19 -6.55 7.73
C PRO A 154 7.19 -5.16 7.09
N PHE A 155 5.99 -4.62 6.89
CA PHE A 155 5.85 -3.27 6.35
C PHE A 155 6.45 -2.21 7.28
N ASP A 156 7.12 -1.24 6.68
CA ASP A 156 7.59 0.00 7.30
C ASP A 156 8.69 -0.18 8.36
N GLU A 157 9.15 -1.43 8.58
CA GLU A 157 10.17 -1.78 9.57
C GLU A 157 11.58 -1.44 9.09
N ASP A 158 11.92 -1.80 7.85
CA ASP A 158 13.21 -1.47 7.24
C ASP A 158 13.17 -0.16 6.44
N GLU A 159 14.34 0.33 6.04
CA GLU A 159 14.45 1.62 5.34
C GLU A 159 13.75 1.61 3.97
N LEU A 160 13.78 0.49 3.25
CA LEU A 160 13.23 0.42 1.90
C LEU A 160 11.70 0.33 1.91
N SER A 161 11.14 -0.53 2.76
CA SER A 161 9.70 -0.64 3.00
C SER A 161 9.15 0.70 3.52
N ARG A 162 9.84 1.35 4.46
CA ARG A 162 9.49 2.70 4.96
C ARG A 162 9.51 3.75 3.86
N ALA A 163 10.51 3.73 2.98
CA ALA A 163 10.59 4.64 1.84
C ALA A 163 9.43 4.44 0.84
N THR A 164 9.00 3.19 0.60
CA THR A 164 7.81 2.94 -0.24
C THR A 164 6.53 3.47 0.38
N ALA A 165 6.34 3.30 1.69
CA ALA A 165 5.19 3.82 2.40
C ALA A 165 5.16 5.36 2.40
N LEU A 166 6.32 6.00 2.59
CA LEU A 166 6.45 7.44 2.47
C LEU A 166 6.02 7.89 1.07
N ALA A 167 6.53 7.27 0.01
CA ALA A 167 6.16 7.61 -1.36
C ALA A 167 4.65 7.45 -1.62
N ARG A 168 4.01 6.43 -1.04
CA ARG A 168 2.54 6.28 -1.13
C ARG A 168 1.80 7.43 -0.51
N HIS A 169 2.20 7.85 0.70
CA HIS A 169 1.59 9.00 1.37
C HIS A 169 1.71 10.27 0.53
N GLU A 170 2.91 10.54 0.02
CA GLU A 170 3.19 11.72 -0.81
C GLU A 170 2.41 11.72 -2.13
N GLN A 171 2.15 10.54 -2.70
CA GLN A 171 1.37 10.39 -3.93
C GLN A 171 -0.14 10.23 -3.67
N GLY A 172 -0.59 10.18 -2.41
CA GLY A 172 -1.97 9.84 -2.07
C GLY A 172 -2.41 8.49 -2.64
N SER A 173 -1.48 7.55 -2.80
CA SER A 173 -1.64 6.33 -3.58
C SER A 173 -2.03 5.15 -2.70
N TYR A 174 -3.33 5.03 -2.40
CA TYR A 174 -3.88 4.01 -1.50
C TYR A 174 -4.79 2.98 -2.21
N GLY A 175 -4.66 2.87 -3.53
CA GLY A 175 -5.53 2.01 -4.35
C GLY A 175 -6.90 2.63 -4.64
N ASN A 176 -7.67 1.97 -5.50
CA ASN A 176 -8.98 2.39 -5.99
C ASN A 176 -9.95 1.21 -5.99
N TYR A 177 -11.24 1.52 -5.93
CA TYR A 177 -12.31 0.56 -6.16
C TYR A 177 -13.00 0.91 -7.47
N THR A 178 -13.05 -0.05 -8.38
CA THR A 178 -13.78 0.08 -9.66
C THR A 178 -14.88 -0.97 -9.71
N PRO A 179 -16.13 -0.61 -10.07
CA PRO A 179 -17.17 -1.60 -10.27
C PRO A 179 -16.72 -2.64 -11.29
N ASP A 180 -16.81 -3.91 -10.91
CA ASP A 180 -16.63 -5.01 -11.84
C ASP A 180 -17.69 -4.93 -12.95
N LYS A 181 -17.29 -5.19 -14.19
CA LYS A 181 -18.16 -4.96 -15.36
C LYS A 181 -19.31 -5.96 -15.44
N GLU A 182 -19.13 -7.14 -14.87
CA GLU A 182 -20.10 -8.24 -14.98
C GLU A 182 -21.02 -8.28 -13.77
N THR A 183 -20.45 -8.11 -12.57
CA THR A 183 -21.16 -8.26 -11.30
C THR A 183 -21.58 -6.93 -10.69
N GLY A 184 -21.00 -5.81 -11.12
CA GLY A 184 -21.18 -4.50 -10.50
C GLY A 184 -20.52 -4.33 -9.13
N VAL A 185 -19.92 -5.40 -8.59
CA VAL A 185 -19.28 -5.40 -7.27
C VAL A 185 -17.96 -4.62 -7.35
N PRO A 186 -17.70 -3.64 -6.45
CA PRO A 186 -16.44 -2.92 -6.46
C PRO A 186 -15.24 -3.86 -6.27
N THR A 187 -14.30 -3.82 -7.21
CA THR A 187 -13.04 -4.56 -7.17
C THR A 187 -11.90 -3.62 -6.80
N PHE A 188 -11.10 -4.01 -5.81
CA PHE A 188 -9.93 -3.27 -5.39
C PHE A 188 -8.76 -3.43 -6.37
N SER A 189 -8.07 -2.34 -6.67
CA SER A 189 -6.82 -2.35 -7.41
C SER A 189 -5.83 -1.34 -6.84
N SER A 190 -4.54 -1.68 -6.90
CA SER A 190 -3.46 -0.77 -6.50
C SER A 190 -2.20 -1.04 -7.30
N ASN A 191 -1.46 0.03 -7.60
CA ASN A 191 -0.11 -0.13 -8.12
C ASN A 191 0.81 -0.69 -7.02
N ASN A 192 1.76 -1.52 -7.41
CA ASN A 192 2.84 -1.98 -6.55
C ASN A 192 3.93 -0.90 -6.46
N TYR A 193 4.51 -0.68 -5.29
CA TYR A 193 5.72 0.11 -5.13
C TYR A 193 6.92 -0.80 -4.88
N ALA A 194 8.09 -0.31 -5.28
CA ALA A 194 9.37 -0.89 -4.96
C ALA A 194 10.36 0.22 -4.57
N ALA A 195 11.45 -0.15 -3.91
CA ALA A 195 12.54 0.75 -3.57
C ALA A 195 13.87 0.05 -3.81
N MET A 196 14.87 0.81 -4.29
CA MET A 196 16.24 0.33 -4.46
C MET A 196 17.19 1.13 -3.56
N ARG A 197 18.04 0.43 -2.80
CA ARG A 197 19.23 1.03 -2.16
C ARG A 197 20.35 1.06 -3.18
N VAL A 198 20.94 2.24 -3.39
CA VAL A 198 22.02 2.45 -4.34
C VAL A 198 23.25 2.93 -3.59
N GLU A 199 24.37 2.25 -3.81
CA GLU A 199 25.66 2.56 -3.19
C GLU A 199 26.79 2.52 -4.22
N TYR A 200 27.63 3.56 -4.21
CA TYR A 200 28.77 3.65 -5.11
C TYR A 200 29.86 4.59 -4.58
N GLU A 201 31.08 4.44 -5.08
CA GLU A 201 32.16 5.40 -4.89
C GLU A 201 32.07 6.48 -5.97
N HIS A 202 32.01 7.73 -5.54
CA HIS A 202 31.92 8.88 -6.42
C HIS A 202 33.33 9.34 -6.85
N GLY A 203 33.41 10.16 -7.91
CA GLY A 203 34.70 10.56 -8.50
C GLY A 203 35.62 11.36 -7.56
N ASP A 204 35.08 11.84 -6.44
CA ASP A 204 35.80 12.50 -5.34
C ASP A 204 36.31 11.53 -4.27
N GLY A 205 36.16 10.21 -4.47
CA GLY A 205 36.58 9.16 -3.55
C GLY A 205 35.61 8.90 -2.38
N ASN A 206 34.52 9.65 -2.29
CA ASN A 206 33.53 9.48 -1.22
C ASN A 206 32.48 8.43 -1.60
N LYS A 207 32.08 7.61 -0.62
CA LYS A 207 30.92 6.73 -0.79
C LYS A 207 29.64 7.56 -0.80
N ARG A 208 28.76 7.21 -1.72
CA ARG A 208 27.45 7.84 -1.90
C ARG A 208 26.37 6.77 -1.77
N GLU A 209 25.29 7.15 -1.10
CA GLU A 209 24.14 6.29 -0.87
C GLU A 209 22.85 7.08 -1.04
N PHE A 210 21.84 6.46 -1.66
CA PHE A 210 20.47 6.95 -1.66
C PHE A 210 19.45 5.82 -1.87
N ILE A 211 18.18 6.14 -1.62
CA ILE A 211 17.05 5.27 -1.95
C ILE A 211 16.26 5.85 -3.12
N LEU A 212 15.99 5.04 -4.14
CA LEU A 212 15.07 5.40 -5.22
C LEU A 212 13.81 4.55 -5.12
N VAL A 213 12.66 5.22 -5.06
CA VAL A 213 11.33 4.61 -4.93
C VAL A 213 10.55 4.82 -6.23
N GLY A 214 9.82 3.80 -6.66
CA GLY A 214 9.02 3.87 -7.88
C GLY A 214 7.85 2.90 -7.81
N ARG A 215 6.82 3.19 -8.60
CA ARG A 215 5.63 2.35 -8.68
C ARG A 215 5.51 1.68 -10.05
N SER A 216 4.76 0.58 -10.10
CA SER A 216 4.31 0.01 -11.37
C SER A 216 3.56 1.06 -12.19
N ASN A 217 3.86 1.11 -13.49
CA ASN A 217 3.19 1.95 -14.47
C ASN A 217 2.76 1.06 -15.64
N ASN A 218 1.49 0.62 -15.59
CA ASN A 218 0.90 -0.40 -16.47
C ASN A 218 1.30 -0.19 -17.95
N PRO A 219 1.86 -1.21 -18.63
CA PRO A 219 1.99 -2.61 -18.23
C PRO A 219 3.27 -2.98 -17.45
N VAL A 220 4.08 -2.02 -17.03
CA VAL A 220 5.42 -2.32 -16.47
C VAL A 220 5.43 -2.33 -14.95
N HIS A 221 5.97 -3.41 -14.40
CA HIS A 221 6.08 -3.64 -12.97
C HIS A 221 7.20 -2.80 -12.35
N SER A 222 7.02 -2.46 -11.07
CA SER A 222 7.90 -1.60 -10.26
C SER A 222 9.39 -1.94 -10.34
N GLU A 223 9.74 -3.22 -10.36
CA GLU A 223 11.09 -3.77 -10.42
C GLU A 223 11.80 -3.33 -11.71
N LYS A 224 11.07 -3.38 -12.83
CA LYS A 224 11.56 -2.96 -14.15
C LYS A 224 11.49 -1.45 -14.32
N VAL A 225 10.51 -0.79 -13.71
CA VAL A 225 10.44 0.69 -13.68
C VAL A 225 11.68 1.27 -13.01
N LEU A 226 12.13 0.67 -11.91
CA LEU A 226 13.33 1.12 -11.19
C LEU A 226 14.64 0.61 -11.80
N GLY A 227 14.71 -0.68 -12.14
CA GLY A 227 15.97 -1.30 -12.53
C GLY A 227 16.48 -0.89 -13.91
N ILE A 228 15.60 -0.71 -14.89
CA ILE A 228 16.03 -0.41 -16.28
C ILE A 228 16.84 0.88 -16.38
N PRO A 229 16.45 2.01 -15.75
CA PRO A 229 17.27 3.22 -15.73
C PRO A 229 18.73 3.00 -15.30
N PHE A 230 18.97 2.14 -14.30
CA PHE A 230 20.33 1.79 -13.88
C PHE A 230 21.04 0.93 -14.92
N LEU A 231 20.35 -0.05 -15.50
CA LEU A 231 20.93 -0.95 -16.51
C LEU A 231 21.32 -0.20 -17.79
N GLU A 232 20.48 0.73 -18.27
CA GLU A 232 20.75 1.54 -19.47
C GLU A 232 22.01 2.39 -19.33
N ASN A 233 22.38 2.74 -18.10
CA ASN A 233 23.56 3.55 -17.81
C ASN A 233 24.75 2.73 -17.28
N GLY A 234 24.67 1.39 -17.29
CA GLY A 234 25.70 0.54 -16.68
C GLY A 234 25.81 0.69 -15.16
N GLY A 235 24.88 1.40 -14.53
CA GLY A 235 24.79 1.64 -13.09
C GLY A 235 24.16 0.48 -12.31
N GLY A 236 23.77 -0.62 -12.96
CA GLY A 236 23.13 -1.77 -12.32
C GLY A 236 23.93 -2.32 -11.12
N ARG A 237 25.26 -2.33 -11.19
CA ARG A 237 26.18 -2.77 -10.11
C ARG A 237 26.11 -1.92 -8.82
N HIS A 238 25.54 -0.72 -8.92
CA HIS A 238 25.41 0.20 -7.79
C HIS A 238 24.13 -0.10 -6.99
N VAL A 239 23.16 -0.81 -7.57
CA VAL A 239 22.00 -1.30 -6.82
C VAL A 239 22.47 -2.41 -5.88
N LYS A 240 22.17 -2.31 -4.59
CA LYS A 240 22.55 -3.31 -3.58
C LYS A 240 21.35 -4.13 -3.12
N ASP A 241 20.22 -3.47 -2.95
CA ASP A 241 19.02 -4.09 -2.41
C ASP A 241 17.79 -3.56 -3.14
N LEU A 242 16.81 -4.44 -3.30
CA LEU A 242 15.51 -4.18 -3.91
C LEU A 242 14.44 -4.68 -2.94
N TYR A 243 13.60 -3.76 -2.48
CA TYR A 243 12.36 -4.09 -1.80
C TYR A 243 11.19 -3.97 -2.77
N THR A 244 10.24 -4.89 -2.72
CA THR A 244 8.97 -4.83 -3.45
C THR A 244 7.81 -5.09 -2.50
N GLU A 245 6.73 -4.31 -2.54
CA GLU A 245 5.65 -4.54 -1.57
C GLU A 245 5.00 -5.92 -1.68
N ARG A 246 4.85 -6.41 -2.92
CA ARG A 246 4.51 -7.79 -3.23
C ARG A 246 5.73 -8.51 -3.75
N ALA A 247 5.87 -9.80 -3.44
CA ALA A 247 6.94 -10.64 -3.98
C ALA A 247 7.07 -10.51 -5.51
N PRO A 248 8.29 -10.49 -6.08
CA PRO A 248 8.47 -10.41 -7.53
C PRO A 248 7.71 -11.53 -8.24
N CYS A 249 6.86 -11.18 -9.21
CA CYS A 249 6.02 -12.18 -9.85
C CYS A 249 6.81 -13.21 -10.68
N SER A 250 6.29 -14.42 -10.81
CA SER A 250 6.91 -15.56 -11.52
C SER A 250 6.23 -15.94 -12.84
N GLU A 251 5.18 -15.23 -13.25
CA GLU A 251 4.31 -15.58 -14.38
C GLU A 251 4.51 -14.67 -15.61
N ASN A 252 3.70 -13.61 -15.74
CA ASN A 252 3.61 -12.82 -16.97
C ASN A 252 4.83 -11.93 -17.18
N SER A 253 5.05 -10.98 -16.27
CA SER A 253 6.22 -10.11 -16.30
C SER A 253 7.50 -10.84 -15.85
N ASP A 254 7.35 -11.94 -15.11
CA ASP A 254 8.43 -12.80 -14.61
C ASP A 254 9.57 -11.97 -14.00
N CYS A 255 9.19 -11.10 -13.04
CA CYS A 255 10.09 -10.18 -12.38
C CYS A 255 11.16 -10.92 -11.57
N ALA A 256 10.82 -12.05 -10.94
CA ALA A 256 11.78 -12.84 -10.18
C ALA A 256 12.94 -13.33 -11.07
N ALA A 257 12.63 -13.87 -12.26
CA ALA A 257 13.67 -14.25 -13.21
C ALA A 257 14.37 -13.04 -13.84
N TRP A 258 13.65 -11.93 -14.01
CA TRP A 258 14.22 -10.71 -14.59
C TRP A 258 15.30 -10.11 -13.69
N VAL A 259 15.03 -10.04 -12.37
CA VAL A 259 16.02 -9.59 -11.38
C VAL A 259 17.19 -10.56 -11.34
N GLU A 260 16.96 -11.88 -11.37
CA GLU A 260 18.02 -12.87 -11.41
C GLU A 260 18.94 -12.68 -12.62
N LYS A 261 18.37 -12.43 -13.79
CA LYS A 261 19.14 -12.26 -15.03
C LYS A 261 19.96 -10.98 -15.05
N TRP A 262 19.37 -9.85 -14.65
CA TRP A 262 19.96 -8.52 -14.88
C TRP A 262 20.58 -7.89 -13.64
N LEU A 263 20.17 -8.31 -12.45
CA LEU A 263 20.61 -7.81 -11.17
C LEU A 263 20.90 -8.98 -10.19
N PRO A 264 21.68 -10.02 -10.59
CA PRO A 264 21.86 -11.24 -9.80
C PRO A 264 22.45 -10.98 -8.41
N HIS A 265 23.23 -9.91 -8.27
CA HIS A 265 23.92 -9.54 -7.03
C HIS A 265 23.04 -8.81 -6.01
N VAL A 266 21.86 -8.32 -6.42
CA VAL A 266 20.98 -7.51 -5.57
C VAL A 266 20.28 -8.39 -4.55
N ASN A 267 20.19 -8.01 -3.29
CA ASN A 267 19.33 -8.70 -2.32
C ASN A 267 17.87 -8.28 -2.52
N VAL A 268 16.93 -9.21 -2.41
CA VAL A 268 15.51 -8.91 -2.62
C VAL A 268 14.70 -9.20 -1.36
N THR A 269 13.88 -8.23 -0.94
CA THR A 269 12.91 -8.38 0.13
C THR A 269 11.52 -7.99 -0.33
N HIS A 270 10.50 -8.53 0.34
CA HIS A 270 9.10 -8.19 0.08
C HIS A 270 8.27 -8.19 1.34
N SER A 271 7.07 -7.59 1.34
CA SER A 271 6.19 -7.65 2.51
C SER A 271 4.97 -8.53 2.34
N VAL A 272 4.53 -8.78 1.11
CA VAL A 272 3.36 -9.61 0.83
C VAL A 272 3.73 -10.72 -0.11
N GLU A 273 3.53 -11.94 0.35
CA GLU A 273 3.73 -13.11 -0.49
C GLU A 273 2.76 -13.09 -1.68
N TYR A 274 3.30 -13.35 -2.87
CA TYR A 274 2.57 -13.25 -4.13
C TYR A 274 3.03 -14.37 -5.07
N GLY A 275 2.93 -15.60 -4.58
CA GLY A 275 3.28 -16.82 -5.31
C GLY A 275 2.39 -17.12 -6.53
N PRO A 276 2.72 -18.18 -7.28
CA PRO A 276 2.05 -18.55 -8.55
C PRO A 276 0.64 -19.16 -8.36
N ASP A 277 0.20 -19.34 -7.11
CA ASP A 277 -1.11 -19.92 -6.81
C ASP A 277 -2.19 -18.82 -6.71
N PRO A 278 -3.36 -18.97 -7.35
CA PRO A 278 -4.46 -18.01 -7.27
C PRO A 278 -4.91 -17.67 -5.85
N ALA A 279 -4.86 -18.62 -4.90
CA ALA A 279 -5.22 -18.34 -3.52
C ALA A 279 -4.14 -17.49 -2.82
N SER A 280 -2.85 -17.67 -3.15
CA SER A 280 -1.78 -16.78 -2.71
C SER A 280 -1.97 -15.36 -3.21
N VAL A 281 -2.26 -15.21 -4.50
CA VAL A 281 -2.57 -13.92 -5.12
C VAL A 281 -3.77 -13.25 -4.43
N ALA A 282 -4.84 -14.00 -4.18
CA ALA A 282 -6.03 -13.48 -3.49
C ALA A 282 -5.76 -13.09 -2.03
N ARG A 283 -4.92 -13.83 -1.30
CA ARG A 283 -4.47 -13.45 0.04
C ARG A 283 -3.66 -12.16 0.01
N GLY A 284 -2.66 -12.09 -0.87
CA GLY A 284 -1.81 -10.90 -0.96
C GLY A 284 -2.56 -9.65 -1.42
N ASN A 285 -3.55 -9.79 -2.30
CA ASN A 285 -4.41 -8.66 -2.67
C ASN A 285 -5.27 -8.17 -1.51
N ARG A 286 -5.84 -9.08 -0.70
CA ARG A 286 -6.61 -8.71 0.50
C ARG A 286 -5.73 -8.03 1.55
N GLU A 287 -4.52 -8.52 1.75
CA GLU A 287 -3.59 -7.92 2.70
C GLU A 287 -3.16 -6.51 2.29
N MET A 288 -2.84 -6.32 1.00
CA MET A 288 -2.54 -4.99 0.45
C MET A 288 -3.76 -4.06 0.52
N GLU A 289 -4.96 -4.56 0.26
CA GLU A 289 -6.20 -3.80 0.40
C GLU A 289 -6.39 -3.32 1.85
N ASP A 290 -6.31 -4.24 2.81
CA ASP A 290 -6.44 -3.96 4.24
C ASP A 290 -5.39 -2.94 4.71
N ARG A 291 -4.12 -3.13 4.36
CA ARG A 291 -3.05 -2.15 4.66
C ARG A 291 -3.35 -0.78 4.08
N LEU A 292 -3.65 -0.70 2.79
CA LEU A 292 -3.86 0.59 2.13
C LEU A 292 -5.15 1.26 2.63
N ASN A 293 -6.17 0.48 3.01
CA ASN A 293 -7.36 0.99 3.69
C ASN A 293 -6.99 1.64 5.03
N ARG A 294 -6.08 1.03 5.82
CA ARG A 294 -5.58 1.60 7.08
C ARG A 294 -4.69 2.83 6.90
N MET A 295 -3.90 2.89 5.84
CA MET A 295 -3.05 4.07 5.55
C MET A 295 -3.86 5.28 5.09
N TYR A 296 -5.07 5.07 4.57
CA TYR A 296 -5.85 6.13 3.95
C TYR A 296 -6.37 7.13 4.99
N PRO A 297 -6.08 8.44 4.87
CA PRO A 297 -6.32 9.42 5.94
C PRO A 297 -7.78 9.86 6.11
N GLY A 298 -8.74 9.26 5.42
CA GLY A 298 -10.15 9.68 5.48
C GLY A 298 -11.15 8.53 5.30
N VAL A 299 -12.42 8.87 5.08
CA VAL A 299 -13.45 7.90 4.70
C VAL A 299 -13.33 7.61 3.21
N ARG A 300 -13.23 6.34 2.83
CA ARG A 300 -13.14 5.96 1.41
C ARG A 300 -14.48 6.24 0.73
N PRO A 301 -14.51 6.99 -0.39
CA PRO A 301 -15.73 7.12 -1.17
C PRO A 301 -16.10 5.74 -1.76
N GLU A 302 -17.38 5.37 -1.73
CA GLU A 302 -17.90 4.12 -2.31
C GLU A 302 -17.61 3.98 -3.82
N SER A 303 -17.34 5.09 -4.50
CA SER A 303 -16.86 5.09 -5.89
C SER A 303 -15.72 6.09 -6.07
N ARG A 304 -14.53 5.60 -6.43
CA ARG A 304 -13.45 6.44 -6.94
C ARG A 304 -13.13 6.06 -8.37
N SER A 305 -13.29 7.01 -9.27
CA SER A 305 -12.72 6.90 -10.60
C SER A 305 -11.18 6.86 -10.48
N PRO A 306 -10.49 5.88 -11.09
CA PRO A 306 -9.04 5.68 -10.95
C PRO A 306 -8.16 6.86 -11.43
N TRP A 307 -8.76 7.89 -12.02
CA TRP A 307 -8.06 8.93 -12.77
C TRP A 307 -8.23 10.36 -12.22
N LYS A 308 -9.19 10.61 -11.33
CA LYS A 308 -9.55 12.00 -10.94
C LYS A 308 -8.57 12.68 -9.98
N ASN A 309 -7.79 11.92 -9.21
CA ASN A 309 -6.86 12.47 -8.22
C ASN A 309 -5.39 12.30 -8.60
N PHE A 310 -5.09 11.83 -9.80
CA PHE A 310 -3.74 11.97 -10.33
C PHE A 310 -3.53 13.44 -10.66
N LYS A 311 -3.01 14.22 -9.70
CA LYS A 311 -2.19 15.39 -10.02
C LYS A 311 -0.91 14.84 -10.63
N GLY A 312 -1.02 14.24 -11.82
CA GLY A 312 0.12 13.97 -12.66
C GLY A 312 0.85 15.29 -12.78
N LEU A 313 2.08 15.31 -12.29
CA LEU A 313 3.00 16.43 -12.34
C LEU A 313 2.81 17.14 -13.69
N LYS A 314 2.20 18.34 -13.64
CA LYS A 314 2.26 19.30 -14.73
C LYS A 314 3.69 19.80 -14.82
#